data_AF-A0A956M200-F1
#
_entry.id   AF-A0A956M200-F1
#
_cell.length_a   1.000
_cell.length_b   1.000
_cell.length_c   1.000
_cell.angle_alpha   90.00
_cell.angle_beta   90.00
_cell.angle_gamma   90.00
#
_symmetry.space_group_name_H-M   'P 1'
#
loop_
_entity.id
_entity.type
_entity.pdbx_description
1 polymer ?
#
loop_
_entity_poly.entity_id
_entity_poly.type
_entity_poly.pdbx_seq_one_letter_code
_entity_poly.pdbx_strand_id
1 'polypeptide(L)'
;MLKQNRVAKQQNYSFLRNGAQVRQFVDAGYLVKISGNRDYELSGVSHPYARPQVKTFIERLSKQYHDATGEKLVVTSLTRPLSQQPRNASDLSVHPTGMAIDFRIPPTRTARRWLENTFLSLESTGVIEATREHHPAHYHVAVFTESYELYVQKLKGDTPRKHRVADGDTLWSLARQYNTSVKEIKAANRLSSSSIYPGQTLTMP
;
A
#
# COMPACT_ATOMS: atom_id res chain seq x y z
N MET A 1 3.17 -15.21 4.18
CA MET A 1 3.93 -15.22 2.89
C MET A 1 3.14 -15.78 1.69
N LEU A 2 2.51 -16.97 1.72
CA LEU A 2 1.76 -17.51 0.56
C LEU A 2 0.65 -16.57 0.04
N LYS A 3 -0.16 -16.00 0.94
CA LYS A 3 -1.24 -15.07 0.59
C LYS A 3 -0.68 -13.78 -0.03
N GLN A 4 0.35 -13.19 0.59
CA GLN A 4 1.01 -11.98 0.10
C GLN A 4 1.56 -12.16 -1.32
N ASN A 5 2.26 -13.28 -1.58
CA ASN A 5 2.80 -13.60 -2.89
C ASN A 5 1.70 -13.76 -3.95
N ARG A 6 0.57 -14.40 -3.57
CA ARG A 6 -0.62 -14.52 -4.44
C ARG A 6 -1.21 -13.16 -4.79
N VAL A 7 -1.37 -12.27 -3.81
CA VAL A 7 -1.88 -10.90 -4.04
C VAL A 7 -0.95 -10.13 -4.98
N ALA A 8 0.36 -10.20 -4.77
CA ALA A 8 1.34 -9.57 -5.66
C ALA A 8 1.19 -10.05 -7.11
N LYS A 9 1.00 -11.36 -7.32
CA LYS A 9 0.78 -11.95 -8.64
C LYS A 9 -0.57 -11.52 -9.25
N GLN A 10 -1.64 -11.50 -8.46
CA GLN A 10 -2.97 -11.05 -8.92
C GLN A 10 -2.97 -9.58 -9.36
N GLN A 11 -2.16 -8.75 -8.71
CA GLN A 11 -1.96 -7.34 -9.08
C GLN A 11 -0.91 -7.14 -10.18
N ASN A 12 -0.40 -8.22 -10.80
CA ASN A 12 0.64 -8.20 -11.84
C ASN A 12 1.90 -7.42 -11.43
N TYR A 13 2.31 -7.56 -10.17
CA TYR A 13 3.52 -6.89 -9.68
C TYR A 13 4.77 -7.55 -10.20
N SER A 14 5.69 -6.74 -10.72
CA SER A 14 7.03 -7.18 -11.06
C SER A 14 7.86 -7.42 -9.80
N PHE A 15 8.54 -8.57 -9.76
CA PHE A 15 9.55 -8.87 -8.75
C PHE A 15 10.90 -8.34 -9.25
N LEU A 16 11.30 -7.19 -8.75
CA LEU A 16 12.46 -6.44 -9.26
C LEU A 16 13.75 -7.23 -9.02
N ARG A 17 14.53 -7.41 -10.08
CA ARG A 17 15.69 -8.30 -10.09
C ARG A 17 16.93 -7.66 -9.48
N ASN A 18 17.14 -6.36 -9.71
CA ASN A 18 18.34 -5.64 -9.28
C ASN A 18 18.06 -4.14 -9.09
N GLY A 19 19.05 -3.40 -8.60
CA GLY A 19 18.92 -1.95 -8.36
C GLY A 19 18.65 -1.11 -9.61
N ALA A 20 19.01 -1.57 -10.81
CA ALA A 20 18.68 -0.86 -12.05
C ALA A 20 17.18 -0.90 -12.35
N GLN A 21 16.53 -2.05 -12.15
CA GLN A 21 15.07 -2.14 -12.25
C GLN A 21 14.35 -1.34 -11.16
N VAL A 22 14.93 -1.27 -9.94
CA VAL A 22 14.38 -0.38 -8.90
C VAL A 22 14.38 1.07 -9.38
N ARG A 23 15.49 1.56 -9.95
CA ARG A 23 15.56 2.92 -10.51
C ARG A 23 14.55 3.14 -11.64
N GLN A 24 14.44 2.20 -12.58
CA GLN A 24 13.44 2.28 -13.65
C GLN A 24 12.01 2.42 -13.12
N PHE A 25 11.67 1.68 -12.04
CA PHE A 25 10.35 1.77 -11.42
C PHE A 25 10.13 3.08 -10.67
N VAL A 26 11.18 3.67 -10.12
CA VAL A 26 11.14 5.02 -9.53
C VAL A 26 10.92 6.07 -10.61
N ASP A 27 11.70 6.02 -11.70
CA ASP A 27 11.61 6.96 -12.81
C ASP A 27 10.24 6.90 -13.51
N ALA A 28 9.64 5.70 -13.58
CA ALA A 28 8.29 5.49 -14.11
C ALA A 28 7.17 5.82 -13.10
N GLY A 29 7.49 6.21 -11.87
CA GLY A 29 6.51 6.58 -10.84
C GLY A 29 5.79 5.40 -10.16
N TYR A 30 6.21 4.15 -10.41
CA TYR A 30 5.65 2.96 -9.75
C TYR A 30 6.14 2.80 -8.31
N LEU A 31 7.33 3.31 -8.00
CA LEU A 31 7.88 3.38 -6.65
C LEU A 31 8.21 4.83 -6.29
N VAL A 32 8.05 5.17 -5.02
CA VAL A 32 8.35 6.49 -4.47
C VAL A 32 9.41 6.37 -3.38
N LYS A 33 10.23 7.42 -3.25
CA LYS A 33 11.22 7.52 -2.19
C LYS A 33 10.53 7.66 -0.83
N ILE A 34 11.01 6.89 0.14
CA ILE A 34 10.65 6.97 1.56
C ILE A 34 11.79 7.69 2.28
N SER A 35 11.45 8.61 3.17
CA SER A 35 12.44 9.36 3.95
C SER A 35 11.89 9.54 5.36
N GLY A 36 12.75 9.28 6.35
CA GLY A 36 12.36 9.40 7.75
C GLY A 36 11.92 10.82 8.11
N ASN A 37 11.17 10.96 9.19
CA ASN A 37 10.67 12.23 9.67
C ASN A 37 10.60 12.25 11.21
N ARG A 38 9.76 13.11 11.78
CA ARG A 38 9.60 13.20 13.24
C ARG A 38 8.93 11.96 13.87
N ASP A 39 8.21 11.15 13.09
CA ASP A 39 7.37 10.04 13.56
C ASP A 39 8.02 8.66 13.28
N TYR A 40 8.95 8.57 12.31
CA TYR A 40 9.71 7.35 12.02
C TYR A 40 11.09 7.63 11.43
N GLU A 41 11.96 6.63 11.51
CA GLU A 41 13.29 6.63 10.88
C GLU A 41 13.54 5.37 10.04
N LEU A 42 14.57 5.43 9.18
CA LEU A 42 15.04 4.28 8.40
C LEU A 42 16.39 3.83 8.98
N SER A 43 16.54 2.55 9.24
CA SER A 43 17.76 1.95 9.78
C SER A 43 18.27 0.87 8.83
N GLY A 44 19.35 1.14 8.09
CA GLY A 44 20.01 0.15 7.23
C GLY A 44 19.24 -0.18 5.94
N VAL A 45 18.36 0.72 5.47
CA VAL A 45 17.54 0.49 4.26
C VAL A 45 18.30 0.92 2.99
N SER A 46 18.89 -0.04 2.27
CA SER A 46 19.68 0.25 1.06
C SER A 46 18.86 0.77 -0.13
N HIS A 47 17.59 0.38 -0.21
CA HIS A 47 16.67 0.79 -1.26
C HIS A 47 15.43 1.42 -0.61
N PRO A 48 15.47 2.71 -0.26
CA PRO A 48 14.40 3.39 0.46
C PRO A 48 13.25 3.78 -0.47
N TYR A 49 12.73 2.80 -1.20
CA TYR A 49 11.66 2.95 -2.17
C TYR A 49 10.55 1.95 -1.87
N ALA A 50 9.30 2.35 -2.08
CA ALA A 50 8.15 1.48 -1.96
C ALA A 50 7.01 2.00 -2.84
N ARG A 51 5.93 1.24 -2.97
CA ARG A 51 4.72 1.72 -3.66
C ARG A 51 4.11 2.92 -2.92
N PRO A 52 3.42 3.84 -3.60
CA PRO A 52 2.79 5.00 -2.97
C PRO A 52 1.91 4.65 -1.76
N GLN A 53 1.13 3.59 -1.85
CA GLN A 53 0.25 3.13 -0.76
C GLN A 53 1.03 2.67 0.47
N VAL A 54 2.22 2.11 0.27
CA VAL A 54 3.12 1.70 1.34
C VAL A 54 3.69 2.93 2.05
N LYS A 55 4.03 3.99 1.30
CA LYS A 55 4.42 5.29 1.87
C LYS A 55 3.29 5.84 2.75
N THR A 56 2.08 5.92 2.21
CA THR A 56 0.88 6.38 2.95
C THR A 56 0.65 5.56 4.22
N PHE A 57 0.82 4.24 4.13
CA PHE A 57 0.72 3.35 5.28
C PHE A 57 1.74 3.67 6.37
N ILE A 58 3.03 3.80 6.01
CA ILE A 58 4.10 4.13 6.95
C ILE A 58 3.80 5.46 7.64
N GLU A 59 3.50 6.51 6.88
CA GLU A 59 3.29 7.86 7.41
C GLU A 59 2.08 7.91 8.37
N ARG A 60 0.98 7.24 8.02
CA ARG A 60 -0.21 7.18 8.89
C ARG A 60 0.03 6.35 10.14
N LEU A 61 0.65 5.18 10.00
CA LEU A 61 0.95 4.29 11.12
C LEU A 61 1.94 4.94 12.08
N SER A 62 3.03 5.50 11.56
CA SER A 62 4.09 6.12 12.36
C SER A 62 3.57 7.32 13.14
N LYS A 63 2.74 8.16 12.51
CA LYS A 63 2.13 9.30 13.20
C LYS A 63 1.28 8.83 14.38
N GLN A 64 0.36 7.89 14.15
CA GLN A 64 -0.51 7.38 15.21
C GLN A 64 0.29 6.67 16.32
N TYR A 65 1.32 5.92 15.95
CA TYR A 65 2.22 5.27 16.89
C TYR A 65 2.95 6.30 17.75
N HIS A 66 3.54 7.31 17.13
CA HIS A 66 4.28 8.36 17.82
C HIS A 66 3.37 9.19 18.73
N ASP A 67 2.18 9.59 18.25
CA ASP A 67 1.18 10.30 19.05
C ASP A 67 0.76 9.47 20.29
N ALA A 68 0.64 8.14 20.15
CA ALA A 68 0.16 7.26 21.23
C ALA A 68 1.25 6.79 22.20
N THR A 69 2.51 6.75 21.78
CA THR A 69 3.61 6.11 22.53
C THR A 69 4.75 7.05 22.88
N GLY A 70 4.89 8.17 22.16
CA GLY A 70 6.07 9.05 22.21
C GLY A 70 7.32 8.46 21.56
N GLU A 71 7.25 7.24 21.00
CA GLU A 71 8.36 6.56 20.34
C GLU A 71 8.31 6.75 18.81
N LYS A 72 9.46 6.68 18.14
CA LYS A 72 9.52 6.64 16.66
C LYS A 72 9.51 5.20 16.16
N LEU A 73 8.75 4.92 15.10
CA LEU A 73 8.89 3.65 14.40
C LEU A 73 10.22 3.58 13.66
N VAL A 74 10.82 2.39 13.59
CA VAL A 74 12.05 2.16 12.85
C VAL A 74 11.78 1.19 11.72
N VAL A 75 11.85 1.70 10.48
CA VAL A 75 11.78 0.90 9.26
C VAL A 75 13.16 0.32 8.98
N THR A 76 13.25 -1.01 8.92
CA THR A 76 14.50 -1.74 8.70
C THR A 76 14.63 -2.35 7.31
N SER A 77 13.55 -2.40 6.54
CA SER A 77 13.58 -2.85 5.14
C SER A 77 12.39 -2.30 4.36
N LEU A 78 12.58 -2.10 3.05
CA LEU A 78 11.55 -1.70 2.08
C LEU A 78 11.72 -2.55 0.81
N THR A 79 11.70 -1.95 -0.39
CA THR A 79 12.00 -2.68 -1.62
C THR A 79 13.37 -3.33 -1.50
N ARG A 80 13.45 -4.63 -1.76
CA ARG A 80 14.72 -5.37 -1.81
C ARG A 80 14.72 -6.20 -3.08
N PRO A 81 15.55 -5.89 -4.08
CA PRO A 81 15.55 -6.65 -5.32
C PRO A 81 16.03 -8.10 -5.09
N LEU A 82 15.70 -9.00 -6.02
CA LEU A 82 16.07 -10.42 -5.94
C LEU A 82 17.58 -10.62 -5.76
N SER A 83 18.41 -9.82 -6.45
CA SER A 83 19.88 -9.89 -6.36
C SER A 83 20.46 -9.47 -5.00
N GLN A 84 19.62 -9.01 -4.06
CA GLN A 84 20.04 -8.56 -2.73
C GLN A 84 19.25 -9.22 -1.60
N GLN A 85 18.50 -10.28 -1.91
CA GLN A 85 17.83 -11.04 -0.86
C GLN A 85 18.87 -11.69 0.06
N PRO A 86 18.65 -11.70 1.39
CA PRO A 86 19.53 -12.41 2.30
C PRO A 86 19.50 -13.91 2.00
N ARG A 87 20.54 -14.64 2.40
CA ARG A 87 20.68 -16.08 2.12
C ARG A 87 19.51 -16.93 2.64
N ASN A 88 18.84 -16.48 3.70
CA ASN A 88 17.69 -17.13 4.32
C ASN A 88 16.34 -16.55 3.86
N ALA A 89 16.31 -15.73 2.81
CA ALA A 89 15.07 -15.24 2.26
C ALA A 89 14.24 -16.40 1.66
N SER A 90 12.94 -16.38 1.90
CA SER A 90 12.02 -17.28 1.21
C SER A 90 11.79 -16.82 -0.23
N ASP A 91 11.65 -17.79 -1.15
CA ASP A 91 11.27 -17.57 -2.55
C ASP A 91 9.90 -16.88 -2.71
N LEU A 92 9.10 -16.84 -1.65
CA LEU A 92 7.80 -16.18 -1.62
C LEU A 92 7.86 -14.70 -1.20
N SER A 93 9.06 -14.18 -0.89
CA SER A 93 9.29 -12.79 -0.46
C SER A 93 8.69 -11.78 -1.42
N VAL A 94 7.95 -10.82 -0.86
CA VAL A 94 7.30 -9.74 -1.62
C VAL A 94 8.04 -8.40 -1.54
N HIS A 95 9.19 -8.34 -0.85
CA HIS A 95 10.05 -7.14 -0.90
C HIS A 95 10.44 -6.69 -2.31
N PRO A 96 10.72 -7.60 -3.28
CA PRO A 96 11.05 -7.19 -4.64
C PRO A 96 9.94 -6.42 -5.35
N THR A 97 8.70 -6.46 -4.87
CA THR A 97 7.56 -5.80 -5.53
C THR A 97 7.32 -4.37 -5.02
N GLY A 98 8.00 -3.99 -3.93
CA GLY A 98 7.83 -2.73 -3.23
C GLY A 98 6.55 -2.62 -2.40
N MET A 99 5.83 -3.72 -2.15
CA MET A 99 4.62 -3.75 -1.31
C MET A 99 4.89 -4.06 0.18
N ALA A 100 6.13 -4.42 0.52
CA ALA A 100 6.48 -4.93 1.84
C ALA A 100 7.44 -4.02 2.61
N ILE A 101 7.34 -4.05 3.93
CA ILE A 101 8.10 -3.25 4.88
C ILE A 101 8.48 -4.14 6.06
N ASP A 102 9.71 -3.98 6.57
CA ASP A 102 10.08 -4.55 7.87
C ASP A 102 10.19 -3.44 8.91
N PHE A 103 9.60 -3.66 10.09
CA PHE A 103 9.74 -2.79 11.26
C PHE A 103 10.54 -3.47 12.36
N ARG A 104 11.42 -2.70 13.02
CA ARG A 104 12.03 -3.13 14.28
C ARG A 104 10.94 -3.35 15.33
N ILE A 105 11.12 -4.38 16.16
CA ILE A 105 10.23 -4.59 17.31
C ILE A 105 10.43 -3.44 18.32
N PRO A 106 9.37 -2.73 18.75
CA PRO A 106 9.48 -1.69 19.76
C PRO A 106 10.11 -2.22 21.07
N PRO A 107 11.01 -1.43 21.69
CA PRO A 107 11.69 -1.84 22.91
C PRO A 107 10.72 -1.94 24.09
N THR A 108 9.75 -1.04 24.20
CA THR A 108 8.79 -1.04 25.31
C THR A 108 7.61 -1.97 25.05
N ARG A 109 7.10 -2.59 26.13
CA ARG A 109 5.92 -3.47 26.05
C ARG A 109 4.66 -2.72 25.63
N THR A 110 4.51 -1.47 26.06
CA THR A 110 3.35 -0.63 25.74
C THR A 110 3.32 -0.29 24.26
N ALA A 111 4.43 0.19 23.70
CA ALA A 111 4.49 0.53 22.28
C ALA A 111 4.38 -0.72 21.40
N ARG A 112 4.96 -1.85 21.81
CA ARG A 112 4.80 -3.12 21.11
C ARG A 112 3.35 -3.58 21.08
N ARG A 113 2.64 -3.54 22.22
CA ARG A 113 1.22 -3.89 22.29
C ARG A 113 0.35 -2.99 21.42
N TRP A 114 0.62 -1.68 21.44
CA TRP A 114 -0.10 -0.74 20.58
C TRP A 114 0.08 -1.10 19.10
N LEU A 115 1.31 -1.40 18.69
CA LEU A 115 1.63 -1.75 17.30
C LEU A 115 0.97 -3.08 16.90
N GLU A 116 1.09 -4.11 17.73
CA GLU A 116 0.48 -5.43 17.50
C GLU A 116 -1.05 -5.35 17.43
N ASN A 117 -1.71 -4.60 18.33
CA ASN A 117 -3.15 -4.38 18.28
C ASN A 117 -3.59 -3.64 17.01
N THR A 118 -2.79 -2.66 16.58
CA THR A 118 -3.06 -1.90 15.35
C THR A 118 -2.90 -2.79 14.11
N PHE A 119 -1.88 -3.65 14.08
CA PHE A 119 -1.72 -4.65 13.02
C PHE A 119 -2.90 -5.61 12.98
N LEU A 120 -3.30 -6.19 14.11
CA LEU A 120 -4.47 -7.08 14.18
C LEU A 120 -5.75 -6.41 13.67
N SER A 121 -5.97 -5.13 14.03
CA SER A 121 -7.10 -4.35 13.53
C SER A 121 -7.06 -4.18 12.01
N LEU A 122 -5.93 -3.78 11.45
CA LEU A 122 -5.79 -3.59 10.01
C LEU A 122 -5.87 -4.93 9.24
N GLU A 123 -5.30 -6.01 9.78
CA GLU A 123 -5.43 -7.35 9.21
C GLU A 123 -6.90 -7.80 9.16
N SER A 124 -7.70 -7.50 10.19
CA SER A 124 -9.13 -7.81 10.21
C SER A 124 -9.92 -7.10 9.11
N THR A 125 -9.43 -5.96 8.61
CA THR A 125 -10.00 -5.25 7.46
C THR A 125 -9.50 -5.76 6.12
N GLY A 126 -8.52 -6.66 6.12
CA GLY A 126 -7.96 -7.26 4.91
C GLY A 126 -7.07 -6.32 4.10
N VAL A 127 -6.48 -5.28 4.70
CA VAL A 127 -5.65 -4.28 3.99
C VAL A 127 -4.15 -4.52 4.13
N ILE A 128 -3.74 -5.33 5.11
CA ILE A 128 -2.36 -5.79 5.31
C ILE A 128 -2.32 -7.28 5.68
N GLU A 129 -1.12 -7.86 5.66
CA GLU A 129 -0.75 -9.05 6.42
C GLU A 129 0.53 -8.72 7.20
N ALA A 130 0.52 -8.92 8.52
CA ALA A 130 1.65 -8.68 9.39
C ALA A 130 2.13 -10.02 9.97
N THR A 131 3.44 -10.24 9.99
CA THR A 131 4.04 -11.46 10.52
C THR A 131 5.21 -11.07 11.42
N ARG A 132 5.27 -11.64 12.62
CA ARG A 132 6.43 -11.48 13.50
C ARG A 132 7.46 -12.54 13.12
N GLU A 133 8.57 -12.09 12.56
CA GLU A 133 9.71 -12.92 12.23
C GLU A 133 10.61 -13.09 13.46
N HIS A 134 11.27 -14.24 13.59
CA HIS A 134 12.08 -14.57 14.77
C HIS A 134 13.59 -14.41 14.57
N HIS A 135 14.10 -14.51 13.33
CA HIS A 135 15.54 -14.54 13.05
C HIS A 135 15.93 -13.76 11.77
N PRO A 136 16.31 -12.47 11.88
CA PRO A 136 16.29 -11.64 13.09
C PRO A 136 14.85 -11.28 13.51
N ALA A 137 14.66 -10.87 14.76
CA ALA A 137 13.34 -10.51 15.25
C ALA A 137 12.85 -9.16 14.71
N HIS A 138 11.80 -9.16 13.90
CA HIS A 138 11.18 -7.96 13.32
C HIS A 138 9.71 -8.23 12.95
N TYR A 139 8.95 -7.18 12.64
CA TYR A 139 7.64 -7.34 12.01
C TYR A 139 7.80 -7.17 10.50
N HIS A 140 7.46 -8.21 9.75
CA HIS A 140 7.27 -8.14 8.32
C HIS A 140 5.82 -7.75 8.02
N VAL A 141 5.59 -6.73 7.20
CA VAL A 141 4.25 -6.27 6.83
C VAL A 141 4.14 -6.14 5.32
N ALA A 142 3.16 -6.82 4.73
CA ALA A 142 2.76 -6.64 3.35
C ALA A 142 1.50 -5.78 3.28
N VAL A 143 1.57 -4.66 2.56
CA VAL A 143 0.41 -3.78 2.31
C VAL A 143 -0.28 -4.21 1.03
N PHE A 144 -1.56 -4.54 1.10
CA PHE A 144 -2.38 -4.83 -0.08
C PHE A 144 -2.87 -3.50 -0.65
N THR A 145 -2.06 -2.94 -1.55
CA THR A 145 -2.14 -1.55 -2.03
C THR A 145 -3.54 -1.11 -2.44
N GLU A 146 -4.24 -1.84 -3.33
CA GLU A 146 -5.61 -1.49 -3.75
C GLU A 146 -6.59 -1.51 -2.58
N SER A 147 -6.53 -2.52 -1.72
CA SER A 147 -7.38 -2.61 -0.51
C SER A 147 -7.08 -1.48 0.47
N TYR A 148 -5.80 -1.14 0.64
CA TYR A 148 -5.36 -0.07 1.54
C TYR A 148 -5.74 1.32 1.01
N GLU A 149 -5.65 1.54 -0.30
CA GLU A 149 -6.13 2.76 -0.97
C GLU A 149 -7.62 2.97 -0.69
N LEU A 150 -8.45 1.96 -0.95
CA LEU A 150 -9.89 2.00 -0.68
C LEU A 150 -10.21 2.23 0.81
N TYR A 151 -9.43 1.62 1.71
CA TYR A 151 -9.56 1.83 3.14
C TYR A 151 -9.27 3.27 3.54
N VAL A 152 -8.19 3.87 3.00
CA VAL A 152 -7.85 5.28 3.26
C VAL A 152 -8.93 6.21 2.71
N GLN A 153 -9.44 5.95 1.50
CA GLN A 153 -10.53 6.73 0.90
C GLN A 153 -11.79 6.69 1.78
N LYS A 154 -12.19 5.50 2.23
CA LYS A 154 -13.33 5.34 3.15
C LYS A 154 -13.16 6.15 4.44
N LEU A 155 -11.95 6.18 5.01
CA LEU A 155 -11.67 6.95 6.23
C LEU A 155 -11.70 8.46 6.04
N LYS A 156 -11.39 8.95 4.83
CA LYS A 156 -11.48 10.38 4.49
C LYS A 156 -12.92 10.86 4.27
N GLY A 157 -13.90 9.95 4.32
CA GLY A 157 -15.27 10.25 3.90
C GLY A 157 -15.46 10.20 2.38
N ASP A 158 -14.40 9.88 1.63
CA ASP A 158 -14.43 9.64 0.18
C ASP A 158 -14.97 8.23 -0.07
N THR A 159 -16.22 8.00 0.34
CA THR A 159 -16.93 6.78 -0.05
C THR A 159 -17.16 6.88 -1.55
N PRO A 160 -16.73 5.90 -2.38
CA PRO A 160 -16.90 5.96 -3.81
C PRO A 160 -18.38 6.21 -4.14
N ARG A 161 -18.67 7.42 -4.65
CA ARG A 161 -20.07 7.83 -4.82
C ARG A 161 -20.70 6.95 -5.87
N LYS A 162 -21.83 6.33 -5.55
CA LYS A 162 -22.60 5.56 -6.53
C LYS A 162 -23.48 6.54 -7.31
N HIS A 163 -23.35 6.49 -8.63
CA HIS A 163 -24.19 7.25 -9.54
C HIS A 163 -25.02 6.28 -10.37
N ARG A 164 -26.34 6.40 -10.32
CA ARG A 164 -27.24 5.65 -11.20
C ARG A 164 -27.48 6.48 -12.44
N VAL A 165 -26.91 6.05 -13.57
CA VAL A 165 -26.96 6.73 -14.86
C VAL A 165 -28.40 7.08 -15.22
N ALA A 166 -28.65 8.35 -15.46
CA ALA A 166 -29.92 8.87 -15.95
C ALA A 166 -29.90 8.98 -17.48
N ASP A 167 -31.07 9.25 -18.06
CA ASP A 167 -31.14 9.54 -19.49
C ASP A 167 -30.38 10.84 -19.81
N GLY A 168 -29.56 10.81 -20.87
CA GLY A 168 -28.68 11.92 -21.25
C GLY A 168 -27.32 11.98 -20.53
N ASP A 169 -27.05 11.12 -19.56
CA ASP A 169 -25.71 11.07 -18.94
C ASP A 169 -24.66 10.53 -19.90
N THR A 170 -23.47 11.13 -19.82
CA THR A 170 -22.26 10.67 -20.52
C THR A 170 -21.12 10.56 -19.52
N LEU A 171 -20.11 9.72 -19.80
CA LEU A 171 -18.92 9.69 -18.94
C LEU A 171 -18.25 11.06 -18.82
N TRP A 172 -18.35 11.91 -19.84
CA TRP A 172 -17.80 13.25 -19.82
C TRP A 172 -18.58 14.19 -18.89
N SER A 173 -19.91 14.18 -18.94
CA SER A 173 -20.75 14.98 -18.04
C SER A 173 -20.58 14.54 -16.59
N LEU A 174 -20.52 13.23 -16.34
CA LEU A 174 -20.27 12.68 -15.01
C LEU A 174 -18.87 13.02 -14.50
N ALA A 175 -17.84 12.91 -15.35
CA ALA A 175 -16.47 13.30 -14.98
C ALA A 175 -16.43 14.76 -14.49
N ARG A 176 -17.09 15.67 -15.21
CA ARG A 176 -17.17 17.08 -14.83
C ARG A 176 -17.98 17.30 -13.54
N GLN A 177 -19.11 16.61 -13.40
CA GLN A 177 -19.98 16.71 -12.22
C GLN A 177 -19.28 16.25 -10.94
N TYR A 178 -18.52 15.15 -11.01
CA TYR A 178 -17.83 14.55 -9.88
C TYR A 178 -16.38 15.01 -9.74
N ASN A 179 -15.95 16.00 -10.55
CA ASN A 179 -14.59 16.53 -10.53
C ASN A 179 -13.50 15.44 -10.66
N THR A 180 -13.70 14.52 -11.60
CA THR A 180 -12.80 13.40 -11.93
C THR A 180 -12.58 13.36 -13.45
N SER A 181 -11.90 12.34 -13.97
CA SER A 181 -11.70 12.12 -15.40
C SER A 181 -12.47 10.91 -15.92
N VAL A 182 -12.80 10.93 -17.22
CA VAL A 182 -13.38 9.77 -17.92
C VAL A 182 -12.52 8.52 -17.74
N LYS A 183 -11.18 8.68 -17.75
CA LYS A 183 -10.23 7.58 -17.57
C LYS A 183 -10.39 6.92 -16.19
N GLU A 184 -10.52 7.72 -15.15
CA GLU A 184 -10.69 7.23 -13.77
C GLU A 184 -12.06 6.58 -13.58
N ILE A 185 -13.14 7.15 -14.12
CA ILE A 185 -14.47 6.52 -14.08
C ILE A 185 -14.44 5.17 -14.80
N LYS A 186 -13.78 5.07 -15.98
CA LYS A 186 -13.64 3.80 -16.70
C LYS A 186 -12.86 2.77 -15.89
N ALA A 187 -11.75 3.19 -15.26
CA ALA A 187 -10.94 2.31 -14.42
C ALA A 187 -11.72 1.79 -13.20
N ALA A 188 -12.43 2.68 -12.50
CA ALA A 188 -13.24 2.35 -11.33
C ALA A 188 -14.37 1.37 -11.65
N ASN A 189 -14.86 1.35 -12.89
CA ASN A 189 -16.01 0.54 -13.32
C ASN A 189 -15.65 -0.57 -14.31
N ARG A 190 -14.35 -0.78 -14.59
CA ARG A 190 -13.84 -1.76 -15.57
C ARG A 190 -14.48 -1.62 -16.96
N LEU A 191 -14.75 -0.37 -17.38
CA LEU A 191 -15.34 -0.09 -18.69
C LEU A 191 -14.25 -0.07 -19.77
N SER A 192 -14.42 -0.88 -20.81
CA SER A 192 -13.53 -0.88 -21.99
C SER A 192 -13.88 0.25 -22.97
N SER A 193 -15.16 0.61 -23.10
CA SER A 193 -15.65 1.69 -23.95
C SER A 193 -16.16 2.89 -23.13
N SER A 194 -16.64 3.93 -23.81
CA SER A 194 -17.26 5.10 -23.17
C SER A 194 -18.80 5.00 -23.10
N SER A 195 -19.37 3.85 -23.51
CA SER A 195 -20.81 3.62 -23.52
C SER A 195 -21.32 3.32 -22.11
N ILE A 196 -22.36 4.03 -21.70
CA ILE A 196 -23.10 3.81 -20.45
C ILE A 196 -24.60 3.83 -20.76
N TYR A 197 -25.39 3.14 -19.95
CA TYR A 197 -26.83 2.98 -20.19
C TYR A 197 -27.66 3.50 -19.01
N PRO A 198 -28.81 4.16 -19.25
CA PRO A 198 -29.72 4.55 -18.19
C PRO A 198 -30.06 3.38 -17.26
N GLY A 199 -30.00 3.63 -15.95
CA GLY A 199 -30.19 2.63 -14.90
C GLY A 199 -28.92 1.87 -14.48
N GLN A 200 -27.82 1.98 -15.22
CA GLN A 200 -26.52 1.44 -14.82
C GLN A 200 -26.00 2.15 -13.56
N THR A 201 -25.48 1.40 -12.59
CA THR A 201 -24.81 2.00 -11.42
C THR A 201 -23.30 2.07 -11.67
N LEU A 202 -22.75 3.28 -11.65
CA LEU A 202 -21.33 3.56 -11.74
C LEU A 202 -20.76 3.96 -10.38
N THR A 203 -19.50 3.62 -10.17
CA THR A 203 -18.66 4.02 -9.05
C THR A 203 -17.87 5.25 -9.47
N MET A 204 -18.11 6.38 -8.81
CA MET A 204 -17.35 7.60 -9.05
C MET A 204 -16.09 7.59 -8.17
N PRO A 205 -14.91 7.82 -8.77
CA PRO A 205 -13.63 8.00 -8.06
C PRO A 205 -13.64 9.15 -7.06
#